data_AF-A0A1X7TAF2-F1
#
_entry.id   AF-A0A1X7TAF2-F1
#
_cell.length_a   1.000
_cell.length_b   1.000
_cell.length_c   1.000
_cell.angle_alpha   90.00
_cell.angle_beta   90.00
_cell.angle_gamma   90.00
#
_symmetry.space_group_name_H-M   'P 1'
#
loop_
_entity.id
_entity.type
_entity.pdbx_description
1 polymer ?
#
loop_
_entity_poly.entity_id
_entity_poly.type
_entity_poly.pdbx_seq_one_letter_code
_entity_poly.pdbx_strand_id
1 'polypeptide(L)'
;MEYTRYTDPFPLFPGERLPESGSATVDILFLEQKRQLVVRAEILSLVVEEVDAYTLTPNNALHIRANCNFTDQFGRGRRIGEEWLVKYDDTESYIPDVTEEVVNEVQLTVLSHHQYCVVVNPLGDDGRPRLGCRELRKGPKTFFLHPGEKFERGIQDAIILESDEALLVTAQEEFDDITEDGSKVHRTPGDRWMIHGPTDYIPRTEIGNIQRRKATPLNENEGIYVRNVQSGQVITNIDIQSIEPIDHHMRDSLSKSVQMAIEISTKSIERSAQHEAQRTEQKAKGELERQKLQNEKEAEEARKELLELQAVAAAVESTGQAKAEAQVIR
;
A
#
# COMPACT_ATOMS: atom_id res chain seq x y z
N MET A 1 -1.10 -46.39 33.84
CA MET A 1 -1.94 -45.43 34.58
C MET A 1 -2.95 -44.96 33.57
N GLU A 2 -4.23 -45.19 33.83
CA GLU A 2 -5.32 -44.67 32.98
C GLU A 2 -5.81 -43.37 33.62
N TYR A 3 -6.10 -42.36 32.80
CA TYR A 3 -6.79 -41.16 33.26
C TYR A 3 -8.28 -41.30 32.94
N THR A 4 -9.14 -41.04 33.91
CA THR A 4 -10.60 -40.97 33.73
C THR A 4 -10.99 -39.51 33.57
N ARG A 5 -11.75 -39.19 32.52
CA ARG A 5 -12.29 -37.84 32.32
C ARG A 5 -13.50 -37.67 33.27
N TYR A 6 -13.76 -36.44 33.71
CA TYR A 6 -14.86 -36.10 34.65
C TYR A 6 -16.26 -36.60 34.23
N THR A 7 -16.42 -37.02 32.98
CA THR A 7 -17.65 -37.61 32.42
C THR A 7 -17.88 -39.08 32.76
N ASP A 8 -16.88 -39.78 33.31
CA ASP A 8 -17.03 -41.17 33.74
C ASP A 8 -17.47 -41.22 35.22
N PRO A 9 -18.68 -41.71 35.54
CA PRO A 9 -19.15 -41.79 36.92
C PRO A 9 -18.28 -42.78 37.70
N PHE A 10 -17.44 -42.26 38.61
CA PHE A 10 -16.59 -43.06 39.48
C PHE A 10 -17.31 -43.33 40.81
N PRO A 11 -17.68 -44.59 41.14
CA PRO A 11 -18.26 -44.89 42.44
C PRO A 11 -17.17 -44.85 43.52
N LEU A 12 -17.29 -43.92 44.48
CA LEU A 12 -16.45 -43.92 45.69
C LEU A 12 -16.74 -45.17 46.53
N PHE A 13 -15.70 -45.88 46.97
CA PHE A 13 -15.88 -47.06 47.82
C PHE A 13 -16.18 -46.68 49.29
N PRO A 14 -16.85 -47.55 50.06
CA PRO A 14 -17.13 -47.29 51.47
C PRO A 14 -15.83 -47.10 52.28
N GLY A 15 -15.51 -45.86 52.65
CA GLY A 15 -14.32 -45.49 53.44
C GLY A 15 -13.39 -44.47 52.77
N GLU A 16 -13.55 -44.20 51.47
CA GLU A 16 -12.83 -43.12 50.78
C GLU A 16 -13.51 -41.77 51.00
N ARG A 17 -12.71 -40.72 51.19
CA ARG A 17 -13.16 -39.32 51.17
C ARG A 17 -12.40 -38.60 50.08
N LEU A 18 -13.10 -37.81 49.27
CA LEU A 18 -12.45 -36.81 48.42
C LEU A 18 -11.67 -35.85 49.34
N PRO A 19 -10.46 -35.41 48.95
CA PRO A 19 -9.76 -34.36 49.69
C PRO A 19 -10.66 -33.11 49.74
N GLU A 20 -10.78 -32.49 50.91
CA GLU A 20 -11.59 -31.27 51.09
C GLU A 20 -10.93 -30.10 50.35
N SER A 21 -11.25 -29.91 49.08
CA SER A 21 -11.13 -28.63 48.40
C SER A 21 -12.47 -27.89 48.54
N GLY A 22 -12.40 -26.68 49.08
CA GLY A 22 -13.57 -25.88 49.41
C GLY A 22 -14.42 -25.51 48.20
N SER A 23 -15.74 -25.54 48.41
CA SER A 23 -16.79 -24.86 47.66
C SER A 23 -17.18 -25.42 46.28
N ALA A 24 -18.10 -26.38 46.25
CA ALA A 24 -19.45 -26.16 45.71
C ALA A 24 -20.32 -27.41 45.90
N THR A 25 -21.47 -27.21 46.55
CA THR A 25 -22.54 -28.20 46.74
C THR A 25 -23.18 -28.58 45.41
N VAL A 26 -23.22 -29.87 45.05
CA VAL A 26 -24.24 -30.41 44.14
C VAL A 26 -24.69 -31.78 44.65
N ASP A 27 -25.90 -31.81 45.20
CA ASP A 27 -26.69 -33.01 45.50
C ASP A 27 -26.93 -33.84 44.24
N ILE A 28 -27.02 -35.18 44.35
CA ILE A 28 -28.08 -35.98 43.71
C ILE A 28 -28.29 -37.30 44.46
N LEU A 29 -29.57 -37.51 44.78
CA LEU A 29 -30.23 -38.65 45.41
C LEU A 29 -30.50 -39.81 44.42
N PHE A 30 -30.71 -41.01 44.99
CA PHE A 30 -31.68 -42.08 44.63
C PHE A 30 -31.25 -43.43 43.95
N LEU A 31 -31.53 -44.48 44.74
CA LEU A 31 -32.20 -45.79 44.47
C LEU A 31 -31.52 -47.00 43.78
N GLU A 32 -31.29 -48.02 44.64
CA GLU A 32 -31.69 -49.45 44.54
C GLU A 32 -31.92 -50.13 43.17
N GLN A 33 -31.17 -51.21 42.88
CA GLN A 33 -31.62 -52.63 42.96
C GLN A 33 -30.65 -53.63 42.27
N LYS A 34 -30.44 -54.77 42.96
CA LYS A 34 -30.12 -56.15 42.47
C LYS A 34 -28.72 -56.52 41.95
N ARG A 35 -28.06 -57.36 42.78
CA ARG A 35 -27.31 -58.61 42.48
C ARG A 35 -26.54 -58.70 41.16
N GLN A 36 -25.21 -58.71 41.24
CA GLN A 36 -24.37 -59.82 40.77
C GLN A 36 -22.92 -59.70 41.28
N LEU A 37 -22.36 -60.80 41.79
CA LEU A 37 -20.93 -60.92 42.09
C LEU A 37 -20.12 -60.73 40.80
N VAL A 38 -19.16 -59.81 40.79
CA VAL A 38 -18.04 -59.83 39.84
C VAL A 38 -16.73 -59.55 40.58
N VAL A 39 -15.92 -60.60 40.62
CA VAL A 39 -14.46 -60.71 40.75
C VAL A 39 -13.69 -59.47 41.21
N ARG A 40 -13.06 -59.62 42.39
CA ARG A 40 -11.93 -58.81 42.88
C ARG A 40 -10.85 -58.66 41.81
N ALA A 41 -10.64 -57.43 41.37
CA ALA A 41 -9.34 -56.92 40.97
C ALA A 41 -9.09 -55.66 41.82
N GLU A 42 -8.36 -55.84 42.92
CA GLU A 42 -7.86 -54.74 43.75
C GLU A 42 -6.79 -53.99 42.94
N ILE A 43 -7.21 -53.02 42.13
CA ILE A 43 -6.32 -51.96 41.66
C ILE A 43 -6.47 -50.83 42.68
N LEU A 44 -5.52 -50.75 43.62
CA LEU A 44 -5.33 -49.57 44.47
C LEU A 44 -4.92 -48.39 43.57
N SER A 45 -5.88 -47.72 42.94
CA SER A 45 -5.64 -46.49 42.20
C SER A 45 -5.68 -45.31 43.18
N LEU A 46 -4.50 -44.87 43.63
CA LEU A 46 -4.35 -43.62 44.35
C LEU A 46 -4.41 -42.47 43.33
N VAL A 47 -5.31 -41.50 43.51
CA VAL A 47 -5.27 -40.25 42.75
C VAL A 47 -4.00 -39.51 43.18
N VAL A 48 -3.04 -39.40 42.25
CA VAL A 48 -1.73 -38.80 42.55
C VAL A 48 -1.79 -37.30 42.39
N GLU A 49 -2.50 -36.79 41.38
CA GLU A 49 -2.54 -35.38 41.03
C GLU A 49 -3.78 -35.07 40.16
N GLU A 50 -4.37 -33.89 40.36
CA GLU A 50 -5.40 -33.33 39.49
C GLU A 50 -4.73 -32.38 38.50
N VAL A 51 -4.91 -32.61 37.21
CA VAL A 51 -4.29 -31.80 36.14
C VAL A 51 -5.39 -31.15 35.33
N ASP A 52 -5.36 -29.81 35.28
CA ASP A 52 -6.28 -29.02 34.46
C ASP A 52 -6.01 -29.22 32.96
N ALA A 53 -7.08 -29.19 32.17
CA ALA A 53 -6.96 -29.23 30.71
C ALA A 53 -6.41 -27.91 30.16
N TYR A 54 -5.47 -27.99 29.22
CA TYR A 54 -5.00 -26.83 28.50
C TYR A 54 -6.06 -26.37 27.50
N THR A 55 -6.42 -25.09 27.55
CA THR A 55 -7.36 -24.49 26.60
C THR A 55 -6.60 -23.91 25.41
N LEU A 56 -6.90 -24.44 24.22
CA LEU A 56 -6.33 -23.98 22.96
C LEU A 56 -7.26 -22.94 22.32
N THR A 57 -6.65 -22.00 21.63
CA THR A 57 -7.26 -20.89 20.89
C THR A 57 -6.61 -20.85 19.50
N PRO A 58 -7.20 -20.18 18.50
CA PRO A 58 -6.56 -20.02 17.20
C PRO A 58 -5.18 -19.32 17.25
N ASN A 59 -4.87 -18.63 18.35
CA ASN A 59 -3.63 -17.87 18.53
C ASN A 59 -2.53 -18.63 19.29
N ASN A 60 -2.81 -19.82 19.82
CA ASN A 60 -1.81 -20.62 20.53
C ASN A 60 -1.85 -22.09 20.07
N ALA A 61 -0.74 -22.77 20.28
CA ALA A 61 -0.57 -24.19 20.06
C ALA A 61 0.28 -24.78 21.18
N LEU A 62 0.12 -26.06 21.47
CA LEU A 62 0.94 -26.77 22.46
C LEU A 62 2.07 -27.51 21.75
N HIS A 63 3.30 -27.31 22.21
CA HIS A 63 4.46 -28.11 21.81
C HIS A 63 4.60 -29.30 22.74
N ILE A 64 4.41 -30.49 22.17
CA ILE A 64 4.42 -31.76 22.90
C ILE A 64 5.61 -32.60 22.47
N ARG A 65 6.16 -33.34 23.43
CA ARG A 65 7.20 -34.36 23.23
C ARG A 65 6.72 -35.71 23.77
N ALA A 66 6.99 -36.78 23.03
CA ALA A 66 6.70 -38.14 23.48
C ALA A 66 7.79 -38.67 24.41
N ASN A 67 7.42 -39.19 25.58
CA ASN A 67 8.34 -39.82 26.54
C ASN A 67 8.54 -41.32 26.28
N CYS A 68 7.67 -41.96 25.50
CA CYS A 68 7.80 -43.35 25.08
C CYS A 68 7.21 -43.57 23.68
N ASN A 69 7.29 -44.79 23.15
CA ASN A 69 6.62 -45.14 21.90
C ASN A 69 5.16 -45.48 22.20
N PHE A 70 4.21 -44.77 21.59
CA PHE A 70 2.78 -45.02 21.76
C PHE A 70 1.99 -44.54 20.55
N THR A 71 0.67 -44.72 20.58
CA THR A 71 -0.24 -44.14 19.58
C THR A 71 -1.05 -43.04 20.26
N ASP A 72 -0.94 -41.83 19.72
CA ASP A 72 -1.61 -40.62 20.18
C ASP A 72 -3.14 -40.73 20.06
N GLN A 73 -3.90 -39.89 20.78
CA GLN A 73 -5.37 -39.83 20.72
C GLN A 73 -5.89 -39.54 19.30
N PHE A 74 -5.06 -38.98 18.42
CA PHE A 74 -5.36 -38.77 17.00
C PHE A 74 -5.02 -39.97 16.09
N GLY A 75 -4.64 -41.12 16.66
CA GLY A 75 -4.32 -42.34 15.92
C GLY A 75 -2.95 -42.33 15.23
N ARG A 76 -2.07 -41.39 15.55
CA ARG A 76 -0.70 -41.29 14.99
C ARG A 76 0.29 -42.04 15.89
N GLY A 77 1.10 -42.91 15.31
CA GLY A 77 2.18 -43.57 16.03
C GLY A 77 3.32 -42.60 16.32
N ARG A 78 3.58 -42.33 17.60
CA ARG A 78 4.64 -41.45 18.09
C ARG A 78 5.82 -42.27 18.58
N ARG A 79 7.02 -41.80 18.26
CA ARG A 79 8.27 -42.38 18.79
C ARG A 79 8.77 -41.57 19.97
N ILE A 80 9.49 -42.21 20.89
CA ILE A 80 10.18 -41.54 21.99
C ILE A 80 11.04 -40.39 21.48
N GLY A 81 10.90 -39.22 22.11
CA GLY A 81 11.58 -37.98 21.75
C GLY A 81 11.04 -37.28 20.50
N GLU A 82 10.01 -37.82 19.84
CA GLU A 82 9.32 -37.12 18.76
C GLU A 82 8.58 -35.89 19.31
N GLU A 83 8.68 -34.77 18.60
CA GLU A 83 8.06 -33.51 18.99
C GLU A 83 7.04 -33.06 17.93
N TRP A 84 5.90 -32.54 18.37
CA TRP A 84 4.86 -32.03 17.48
C TRP A 84 4.11 -30.85 18.09
N LEU A 85 3.27 -30.22 17.27
CA LEU A 85 2.33 -29.19 17.71
C LEU A 85 0.92 -29.79 17.73
N VAL A 86 0.17 -29.46 18.78
CA VAL A 86 -1.28 -29.61 18.83
C VAL A 86 -1.89 -28.22 18.66
N LYS A 87 -2.74 -28.07 17.66
CA LYS A 87 -3.39 -26.79 17.33
C LYS A 87 -4.87 -26.82 17.69
N TYR A 88 -5.47 -25.64 17.69
CA TYR A 88 -6.92 -25.48 17.84
C TYR A 88 -7.74 -26.29 16.80
N ASP A 89 -7.22 -26.45 15.57
CA ASP A 89 -7.87 -27.27 14.53
C ASP A 89 -7.99 -28.75 14.91
N ASP A 90 -7.12 -29.25 15.78
CA ASP A 90 -7.09 -30.66 16.20
C ASP A 90 -8.00 -30.88 17.42
N THR A 91 -7.93 -30.00 18.43
CA THR A 91 -8.82 -30.03 19.62
C THR A 91 -8.85 -28.66 20.32
N GLU A 92 -9.98 -28.31 20.94
CA GLU A 92 -10.15 -27.07 21.70
C GLU A 92 -9.54 -27.14 23.10
N SER A 93 -9.51 -28.35 23.68
CA SER A 93 -8.86 -28.61 24.96
C SER A 93 -7.99 -29.85 24.86
N TYR A 94 -6.82 -29.79 25.49
CA TYR A 94 -5.85 -30.87 25.45
C TYR A 94 -5.42 -31.23 26.87
N ILE A 95 -5.53 -32.51 27.21
CA ILE A 95 -5.04 -33.08 28.46
C ILE A 95 -3.90 -34.02 28.10
N PRO A 96 -2.65 -33.67 28.43
CA PRO A 96 -1.50 -34.54 28.19
C PRO A 96 -1.63 -35.84 28.97
N ASP A 97 -1.31 -36.95 28.32
CA ASP A 97 -1.19 -38.24 28.99
C ASP A 97 0.19 -38.37 29.68
N VAL A 98 0.35 -39.35 30.58
CA VAL A 98 1.63 -39.65 31.27
C VAL A 98 2.76 -39.97 30.28
N THR A 99 2.39 -40.42 29.08
CA THR A 99 3.31 -40.73 27.97
C THR A 99 3.79 -39.48 27.21
N GLU A 100 3.25 -38.31 27.52
CA GLU A 100 3.47 -37.05 26.85
C GLU A 100 4.05 -36.01 27.82
N GLU A 101 4.81 -35.07 27.28
CA GLU A 101 5.34 -33.94 28.01
C GLU A 101 5.03 -32.64 27.25
N VAL A 102 4.44 -31.67 27.93
CA VAL A 102 4.26 -30.33 27.38
C VAL A 102 5.58 -29.58 27.55
N VAL A 103 6.23 -29.30 26.42
CA VAL A 103 7.52 -28.61 26.40
C VAL A 103 7.31 -27.09 26.50
N ASN A 104 6.37 -26.54 25.72
CA ASN A 104 6.08 -25.11 25.71
C ASN A 104 4.71 -24.78 25.08
N GLU A 105 4.21 -23.57 25.33
CA GLU A 105 3.12 -22.96 24.58
C GLU A 105 3.68 -22.09 23.45
N VAL A 106 3.23 -22.33 22.22
CA VAL A 106 3.69 -21.62 21.01
C VAL A 106 2.63 -20.62 20.58
N GLN A 107 3.03 -19.36 20.45
CA GLN A 107 2.15 -18.28 19.99
C GLN A 107 2.11 -18.20 18.46
N LEU A 108 0.95 -17.82 17.91
CA LEU A 108 0.76 -17.61 16.48
C LEU A 108 1.63 -16.45 16.00
N THR A 109 2.46 -16.72 15.00
CA THR A 109 3.23 -15.69 14.32
C THR A 109 2.39 -15.09 13.20
N VAL A 110 2.24 -13.77 13.19
CA VAL A 110 1.50 -13.02 12.17
C VAL A 110 2.48 -12.12 11.43
N LEU A 111 2.58 -12.30 10.11
CA LEU A 111 3.34 -11.43 9.21
C LEU A 111 2.38 -10.54 8.42
N SER A 112 2.60 -9.23 8.49
CA SER A 112 1.90 -8.22 7.69
C SER A 112 2.41 -8.16 6.24
N HIS A 113 1.76 -7.37 5.36
CA HIS A 113 2.12 -7.26 3.94
C HIS A 113 3.58 -6.83 3.69
N HIS A 114 4.12 -5.92 4.51
CA HIS A 114 5.49 -5.43 4.38
C HIS A 114 6.43 -6.07 5.41
N GLN A 115 6.14 -7.30 5.83
CA GLN A 115 6.94 -8.02 6.81
C GLN A 115 7.40 -9.37 6.28
N TYR A 116 8.59 -9.77 6.71
CA TYR A 116 9.17 -11.06 6.39
C TYR A 116 9.98 -11.59 7.57
N CYS A 117 10.24 -12.89 7.56
CA CYS A 117 11.18 -13.50 8.50
C CYS A 117 11.97 -14.59 7.80
N VAL A 118 13.18 -14.84 8.29
CA VAL A 118 14.00 -15.99 7.86
C VAL A 118 13.95 -17.03 8.97
N VAL A 119 13.51 -18.23 8.61
CA VAL A 119 13.38 -19.38 9.50
C VAL A 119 14.53 -20.35 9.22
N VAL A 120 15.23 -20.75 10.27
CA VAL A 120 16.32 -21.73 10.23
C VAL A 120 15.76 -23.11 10.59
N ASN A 121 16.26 -24.14 9.91
CA ASN A 121 15.84 -25.54 10.03
C ASN A 121 14.35 -25.77 9.69
N PRO A 122 13.84 -25.23 8.56
CA PRO A 122 12.44 -25.41 8.19
C PRO A 122 12.10 -26.89 8.03
N LEU A 123 10.88 -27.27 8.39
CA LEU A 123 10.39 -28.62 8.06
C LEU A 123 10.35 -28.81 6.54
N GLY A 124 10.84 -29.95 6.07
CA GLY A 124 10.59 -30.40 4.70
C GLY A 124 9.20 -31.04 4.56
N ASP A 125 8.83 -31.37 3.32
CA ASP A 125 7.56 -32.04 3.01
C ASP A 125 7.40 -33.40 3.73
N ASP A 126 8.52 -34.02 4.07
CA ASP A 126 8.59 -35.28 4.83
C ASP A 126 8.28 -35.12 6.34
N GLY A 127 7.98 -33.90 6.80
CA GLY A 127 7.73 -33.60 8.21
C GLY A 127 8.99 -33.65 9.10
N ARG A 128 10.19 -33.64 8.49
CA ARG A 128 11.48 -33.64 9.19
C ARG A 128 12.20 -32.29 9.04
N PRO A 129 12.90 -31.80 10.07
CA PRO A 129 13.62 -30.55 10.01
C PRO A 129 14.83 -30.64 9.07
N ARG A 130 14.95 -29.70 8.13
CA ARG A 130 16.11 -29.59 7.22
C ARG A 130 17.21 -28.78 7.89
N LEU A 131 18.06 -29.46 8.66
CA LEU A 131 19.11 -28.81 9.45
C LEU A 131 20.08 -28.00 8.58
N GLY A 132 20.34 -26.76 8.97
CA GLY A 132 21.24 -25.82 8.28
C GLY A 132 20.61 -25.08 7.10
N CYS A 133 19.39 -25.43 6.69
CA CYS A 133 18.68 -24.70 5.66
C CYS A 133 17.98 -23.46 6.23
N ARG A 134 17.84 -22.44 5.38
CA ARG A 134 17.12 -21.18 5.67
C ARG A 134 15.94 -21.06 4.72
N GLU A 135 14.80 -20.62 5.22
CA GLU A 135 13.60 -20.36 4.44
C GLU A 135 13.10 -18.93 4.69
N LEU A 136 12.95 -18.17 3.61
CA LEU A 136 12.33 -16.85 3.64
C LEU A 136 10.80 -17.00 3.60
N ARG A 137 10.11 -16.54 4.65
CA ARG A 137 8.65 -16.44 4.69
C ARG A 137 8.25 -14.97 4.57
N LYS A 138 7.49 -14.64 3.52
CA LYS A 138 6.94 -13.29 3.26
C LYS A 138 5.46 -13.22 3.64
N GLY A 139 5.03 -12.07 4.15
CA GLY A 139 3.62 -11.82 4.45
C GLY A 139 2.78 -11.47 3.21
N PRO A 140 1.44 -11.34 3.36
CA PRO A 140 0.68 -11.59 4.58
C PRO A 140 0.57 -13.10 4.85
N LYS A 141 1.00 -13.56 6.04
CA LYS A 141 0.98 -14.99 6.40
C LYS A 141 0.90 -15.18 7.90
N THR A 142 0.08 -16.12 8.34
CA THR A 142 0.01 -16.58 9.73
C THR A 142 0.49 -18.02 9.83
N PHE A 143 1.32 -18.32 10.82
CA PHE A 143 1.85 -19.67 11.03
C PHE A 143 2.38 -19.84 12.46
N PHE A 144 2.51 -21.10 12.89
CA PHE A 144 3.26 -21.47 14.09
C PHE A 144 4.67 -21.92 13.69
N LEU A 145 5.67 -21.64 14.52
CA LEU A 145 6.97 -22.26 14.36
C LEU A 145 6.91 -23.71 14.80
N HIS A 146 7.33 -24.62 13.93
CA HIS A 146 7.40 -26.03 14.26
C HIS A 146 8.56 -26.33 15.24
N PRO A 147 8.50 -27.45 15.97
CA PRO A 147 9.58 -27.89 16.84
C PRO A 147 10.90 -27.96 16.06
N GLY A 148 11.93 -27.29 16.57
CA GLY A 148 13.24 -27.17 15.93
C GLY A 148 13.40 -25.99 14.96
N GLU A 149 12.31 -25.36 14.51
CA GLU A 149 12.37 -24.12 13.74
C GLU A 149 12.70 -22.94 14.65
N LYS A 150 13.56 -22.04 14.18
CA LYS A 150 13.92 -20.82 14.91
C LYS A 150 14.01 -19.63 13.96
N PHE A 151 13.67 -18.45 14.43
CA PHE A 151 13.94 -17.22 13.69
C PHE A 151 15.46 -16.94 13.69
N GLU A 152 15.99 -16.54 12.54
CA GLU A 152 17.39 -16.10 12.45
C GLU A 152 17.56 -14.70 13.07
N ARG A 153 16.69 -13.76 12.69
CA ARG A 153 16.74 -12.34 13.11
C ARG A 153 15.38 -11.78 13.55
N GLY A 154 14.43 -12.65 13.86
CA GLY A 154 13.04 -12.29 14.17
C GLY A 154 12.23 -11.86 12.94
N ILE A 155 11.14 -11.13 13.20
CA ILE A 155 10.30 -10.51 12.17
C ILE A 155 10.96 -9.20 11.73
N GLN A 156 11.10 -8.98 10.43
CA GLN A 156 11.74 -7.84 9.81
C GLN A 156 10.78 -7.14 8.85
N ASP A 157 10.91 -5.83 8.73
CA ASP A 157 10.12 -5.04 7.78
C ASP A 157 10.82 -4.96 6.41
N ALA A 158 10.03 -4.93 5.34
CA ALA A 158 10.48 -4.75 3.97
C ALA A 158 11.13 -3.36 3.78
N ILE A 159 12.11 -3.28 2.89
CA ILE A 159 12.79 -2.02 2.58
C ILE A 159 11.95 -1.28 1.55
N ILE A 160 11.32 -0.18 1.98
CA ILE A 160 10.52 0.67 1.10
C ILE A 160 11.45 1.65 0.40
N LEU A 161 11.44 1.65 -0.94
CA LEU A 161 12.20 2.57 -1.77
C LEU A 161 11.29 3.63 -2.38
N GLU A 162 11.70 4.88 -2.26
CA GLU A 162 11.07 6.02 -2.95
C GLU A 162 11.56 6.11 -4.40
N SER A 163 10.92 6.94 -5.22
CA SER A 163 11.25 7.09 -6.64
C SER A 163 12.66 7.64 -6.91
N ASP A 164 13.27 8.32 -5.93
CA ASP A 164 14.64 8.83 -6.03
C ASP A 164 15.67 7.95 -5.30
N GLU A 165 15.26 6.75 -4.87
CA GLU A 165 16.12 5.82 -4.14
C GLU A 165 16.34 4.51 -4.90
N ALA A 166 17.49 3.90 -4.63
CA ALA A 166 17.85 2.60 -5.16
C ALA A 166 18.66 1.79 -4.14
N LEU A 167 18.57 0.47 -4.22
CA LEU A 167 19.43 -0.44 -3.49
C LEU A 167 20.48 -1.02 -4.43
N LEU A 168 21.75 -0.81 -4.09
CA LEU A 168 22.84 -1.58 -4.67
C LEU A 168 22.98 -2.87 -3.88
N VAL A 169 22.64 -3.98 -4.52
CA VAL A 169 22.68 -5.32 -3.92
C VAL A 169 23.81 -6.14 -4.51
N THR A 170 24.30 -7.09 -3.73
CA THR A 170 25.38 -8.01 -4.12
C THR A 170 24.98 -9.45 -3.85
N ALA A 171 25.14 -10.32 -4.85
CA ALA A 171 24.89 -11.75 -4.68
C ALA A 171 25.97 -12.35 -3.79
N GLN A 172 25.56 -13.11 -2.78
CA GLN A 172 26.46 -13.89 -1.92
C GLN A 172 26.50 -15.36 -2.34
N GLU A 173 25.37 -15.89 -2.80
CA GLU A 173 25.21 -17.25 -3.30
C GLU A 173 24.75 -17.24 -4.76
N GLU A 174 24.92 -18.34 -5.48
CA GLU A 174 24.44 -18.48 -6.86
C GLU A 174 22.93 -18.72 -6.88
N PHE A 175 22.20 -18.01 -7.73
CA PHE A 175 20.77 -18.22 -7.89
C PHE A 175 20.25 -17.69 -9.24
N ASP A 176 19.10 -18.22 -9.66
CA ASP A 176 18.37 -17.70 -10.81
C ASP A 176 17.40 -16.60 -10.36
N ASP A 177 17.70 -15.38 -10.80
CA ASP A 177 16.90 -14.19 -10.56
C ASP A 177 15.88 -13.98 -11.69
N ILE A 178 14.80 -13.28 -11.38
CA ILE A 178 13.80 -12.84 -12.36
C ILE A 178 13.73 -11.33 -12.26
N THR A 179 14.19 -10.65 -13.31
CA THR A 179 14.11 -9.19 -13.44
C THR A 179 12.67 -8.70 -13.54
N GLU A 180 12.45 -7.40 -13.34
CA GLU A 180 11.13 -6.76 -13.47
C GLU A 180 10.47 -7.03 -14.83
N ASP A 181 11.26 -7.13 -15.90
CA ASP A 181 10.80 -7.45 -17.26
C ASP A 181 10.44 -8.94 -17.46
N GLY A 182 10.53 -9.76 -16.40
CA GLY A 182 10.29 -11.20 -16.44
C GLY A 182 11.44 -12.01 -17.03
N SER A 183 12.57 -11.38 -17.37
CA SER A 183 13.73 -12.08 -17.91
C SER A 183 14.49 -12.81 -16.79
N LYS A 184 14.84 -14.08 -17.04
CA LYS A 184 15.63 -14.89 -16.11
C LYS A 184 17.09 -14.53 -16.24
N VAL A 185 17.71 -14.17 -15.13
CA VAL A 185 19.13 -13.80 -15.05
C VAL A 185 19.80 -14.71 -14.04
N HIS A 186 20.78 -15.48 -14.49
CA HIS A 186 21.62 -16.28 -13.59
C HIS A 186 22.62 -15.36 -12.88
N ARG A 187 22.60 -15.34 -11.55
CA ARG A 187 23.48 -14.51 -10.71
C ARG A 187 24.53 -15.38 -10.07
N THR A 188 25.78 -14.95 -10.16
CA THR A 188 26.93 -15.59 -9.52
C THR A 188 27.38 -14.78 -8.29
N PRO A 189 28.04 -15.42 -7.31
CA PRO A 189 28.55 -14.71 -6.13
C PRO A 189 29.47 -13.53 -6.52
N GLY A 190 29.18 -12.36 -5.96
CA GLY A 190 29.91 -11.12 -6.24
C GLY A 190 29.28 -10.22 -7.31
N ASP A 191 28.30 -10.73 -8.08
CA ASP A 191 27.53 -9.91 -9.01
C ASP A 191 26.81 -8.78 -8.28
N ARG A 192 26.77 -7.59 -8.90
CA ARG A 192 26.16 -6.39 -8.32
C ARG A 192 25.15 -5.80 -9.28
N TRP A 193 24.00 -5.40 -8.77
CA TRP A 193 22.97 -4.72 -9.54
C TRP A 193 22.21 -3.73 -8.66
N MET A 194 21.47 -2.84 -9.32
CA MET A 194 20.64 -1.85 -8.65
C MET A 194 19.16 -2.26 -8.75
N ILE A 195 18.44 -2.01 -7.68
CA ILE A 195 16.98 -2.12 -7.58
C ILE A 195 16.47 -0.71 -7.39
N HIS A 196 15.63 -0.24 -8.30
CA HIS A 196 15.13 1.14 -8.30
C HIS A 196 13.77 1.20 -7.60
N GLY A 197 13.50 2.28 -6.87
CA GLY A 197 12.15 2.58 -6.40
C GLY A 197 11.28 3.21 -7.51
N PRO A 198 9.96 3.35 -7.30
CA PRO A 198 9.21 3.07 -6.07
C PRO A 198 8.82 1.59 -5.95
N THR A 199 9.38 0.87 -4.98
CA THR A 199 9.13 -0.57 -4.81
C THR A 199 9.37 -0.99 -3.36
N ASP A 200 8.60 -1.95 -2.87
CA ASP A 200 8.82 -2.63 -1.60
C ASP A 200 9.73 -3.85 -1.78
N TYR A 201 10.96 -3.74 -1.29
CA TYR A 201 11.97 -4.76 -1.49
C TYR A 201 12.13 -5.66 -0.26
N ILE A 202 11.86 -6.95 -0.44
CA ILE A 202 12.16 -7.99 0.56
C ILE A 202 13.46 -8.70 0.13
N PRO A 203 14.53 -8.60 0.92
CA PRO A 203 15.81 -9.20 0.56
C PRO A 203 15.73 -10.73 0.60
N ARG A 204 16.26 -11.36 -0.44
CA ARG A 204 16.40 -12.81 -0.52
C ARG A 204 17.57 -13.30 0.34
N THR A 205 17.56 -14.58 0.69
CA THR A 205 18.58 -15.19 1.55
C THR A 205 19.95 -15.32 0.88
N GLU A 206 19.97 -15.40 -0.45
CA GLU A 206 21.17 -15.51 -1.29
C GLU A 206 21.89 -14.16 -1.48
N ILE A 207 21.28 -13.06 -1.02
CA ILE A 207 21.80 -11.70 -1.16
C ILE A 207 22.58 -11.32 0.10
N GLY A 208 23.78 -10.79 -0.11
CA GLY A 208 24.70 -10.42 0.97
C GLY A 208 24.58 -8.95 1.36
N ASN A 209 25.41 -8.12 0.73
CA ASN A 209 25.53 -6.70 1.10
C ASN A 209 24.51 -5.85 0.33
N ILE A 210 23.81 -4.98 1.05
CA ILE A 210 22.79 -4.07 0.53
C ILE A 210 23.21 -2.64 0.91
N GLN A 211 23.35 -1.77 -0.09
CA GLN A 211 23.65 -0.35 0.12
C GLN A 211 22.53 0.51 -0.44
N ARG A 212 21.96 1.39 0.40
CA ARG A 212 21.00 2.39 -0.06
C ARG A 212 21.73 3.54 -0.76
N ARG A 213 21.22 3.91 -1.92
CA ARG A 213 21.71 5.00 -2.77
C ARG A 213 20.54 5.91 -3.09
N LYS A 214 20.79 7.22 -3.08
CA LYS A 214 19.82 8.23 -3.49
C LYS A 214 20.32 8.87 -4.78
N ALA A 215 19.39 9.18 -5.67
CA ALA A 215 19.68 9.92 -6.89
C ALA A 215 20.32 11.27 -6.51
N THR A 216 21.40 11.62 -7.20
CA THR A 216 22.02 12.94 -7.05
C THR A 216 21.38 13.85 -8.09
N PRO A 217 20.52 14.80 -7.69
CA PRO A 217 19.97 15.75 -8.65
C PRO A 217 21.11 16.61 -9.20
N LEU A 218 21.07 16.87 -10.51
CA LEU A 218 22.06 17.71 -11.19
C LEU A 218 21.37 18.89 -11.84
N ASN A 219 21.98 20.07 -11.71
CA ASN A 219 21.58 21.28 -12.40
C ASN A 219 22.23 21.37 -13.80
N GLU A 220 21.78 22.34 -14.62
CA GLU A 220 22.25 22.56 -16.00
C GLU A 220 23.78 22.72 -16.16
N ASN A 221 24.47 23.16 -15.10
CA ASN A 221 25.92 23.40 -15.09
C ASN A 221 26.69 22.44 -14.17
N GLU A 222 26.07 21.35 -13.73
CA GLU A 222 26.68 20.34 -12.87
C GLU A 222 26.88 19.02 -13.62
N GLY A 223 27.95 18.30 -13.29
CA GLY A 223 28.25 17.00 -13.88
C GLY A 223 28.87 16.05 -12.86
N ILE A 224 28.64 14.75 -13.05
CA ILE A 224 29.21 13.70 -12.22
C ILE A 224 30.21 12.89 -13.05
N TYR A 225 31.41 12.71 -12.50
CA TYR A 225 32.37 11.77 -13.05
C TYR A 225 32.05 10.37 -12.53
N VAL A 226 31.69 9.47 -13.44
CA VAL A 226 31.41 8.08 -13.10
C VAL A 226 32.61 7.23 -13.50
N ARG A 227 33.20 6.53 -12.54
CA ARG A 227 34.30 5.60 -12.78
C ARG A 227 33.83 4.16 -12.64
N ASN A 228 34.05 3.36 -13.67
CA ASN A 228 33.90 1.92 -13.56
C ASN A 228 35.00 1.37 -12.63
N VAL A 229 34.59 0.72 -11.54
CA VAL A 229 35.52 0.24 -10.50
C VAL A 229 36.34 -0.96 -10.99
N GLN A 230 35.83 -1.76 -11.93
CA GLN A 230 36.53 -2.93 -12.47
C GLN A 230 37.49 -2.55 -13.60
N SER A 231 37.04 -1.78 -14.59
CA SER A 231 37.87 -1.40 -15.74
C SER A 231 38.72 -0.15 -15.48
N GLY A 232 38.39 0.63 -14.45
CA GLY A 232 39.03 1.90 -14.16
C GLY A 232 38.63 3.04 -15.09
N GLN A 233 37.82 2.77 -16.12
CA GLN A 233 37.38 3.74 -17.12
C GLN A 233 36.55 4.85 -16.45
N VAL A 234 36.91 6.11 -16.72
CA VAL A 234 36.19 7.29 -16.23
C VAL A 234 35.36 7.84 -17.38
N ILE A 235 34.05 7.95 -17.16
CA ILE A 235 33.12 8.63 -18.06
C ILE A 235 33.02 10.07 -17.55
N THR A 236 33.46 11.02 -18.38
CA THR A 236 33.55 12.44 -18.02
C THR A 236 32.37 13.26 -18.50
N ASN A 237 31.71 12.82 -19.59
CA ASN A 237 30.58 13.53 -20.15
C ASN A 237 29.47 12.52 -20.47
N ILE A 238 28.28 12.77 -19.95
CA ILE A 238 27.08 11.97 -20.22
C ILE A 238 26.15 12.91 -20.99
N ASP A 239 26.03 12.67 -22.30
CA ASP A 239 25.16 13.46 -23.16
C ASP A 239 23.76 12.83 -23.16
N ILE A 240 22.81 13.50 -22.54
CA ILE A 240 21.43 13.03 -22.42
C ILE A 240 20.75 13.26 -23.78
N GLN A 241 20.76 12.25 -24.64
CA GLN A 241 20.19 12.33 -25.98
C GLN A 241 18.68 12.52 -25.96
N SER A 242 17.99 11.85 -25.03
CA SER A 242 16.54 11.93 -24.88
C SER A 242 16.10 11.51 -23.48
N ILE A 243 14.99 12.08 -23.01
CA ILE A 243 14.27 11.65 -21.81
C ILE A 243 12.86 11.28 -22.27
N GLU A 244 12.47 10.03 -22.05
CA GLU A 244 11.12 9.55 -22.32
C GLU A 244 10.44 9.06 -21.04
N PRO A 245 9.14 9.34 -20.85
CA PRO A 245 8.37 8.76 -19.76
C PRO A 245 8.30 7.24 -19.93
N ILE A 246 8.59 6.51 -18.86
CA ILE A 246 8.55 5.04 -18.84
C ILE A 246 7.10 4.54 -19.02
N ASP A 247 6.15 5.22 -18.38
CA ASP A 247 4.72 4.87 -18.43
C ASP A 247 4.01 5.55 -19.61
N HIS A 248 3.28 4.75 -20.38
CA HIS A 248 2.45 5.22 -21.49
C HIS A 248 1.37 6.22 -21.02
N HIS A 249 0.78 5.99 -19.85
CA HIS A 249 -0.24 6.88 -19.33
C HIS A 249 0.32 8.27 -19.01
N MET A 250 1.51 8.32 -18.38
CA MET A 250 2.21 9.59 -18.14
C MET A 250 2.54 10.32 -19.46
N ARG A 251 2.99 9.60 -20.50
CA ARG A 251 3.25 10.19 -21.82
C ARG A 251 1.99 10.84 -22.41
N ASP A 252 0.85 10.16 -22.35
CA ASP A 252 -0.42 10.68 -22.86
C ASP A 252 -0.93 11.89 -22.07
N SER A 253 -0.80 11.85 -20.73
CA SER A 253 -1.15 12.98 -19.86
C SER A 253 -0.30 14.21 -20.17
N LEU A 254 1.02 14.05 -20.32
CA LEU A 254 1.92 15.14 -20.66
C LEU A 254 1.61 15.72 -22.04
N SER A 255 1.33 14.87 -23.03
CA SER A 255 0.94 15.30 -24.38
C SER A 255 -0.31 16.18 -24.36
N LYS A 256 -1.34 15.79 -23.60
CA LYS A 256 -2.56 16.58 -23.42
C LYS A 256 -2.30 17.93 -22.74
N SER A 257 -1.44 17.95 -21.71
CA SER A 257 -1.06 19.20 -21.04
C SER A 257 -0.35 20.17 -21.98
N VAL A 258 0.55 19.68 -22.84
CA VAL A 258 1.23 20.50 -23.85
C VAL A 258 0.22 21.05 -24.86
N GLN A 259 -0.72 20.23 -25.32
CA GLN A 259 -1.78 20.68 -26.24
C GLN A 259 -2.63 21.80 -25.63
N MET A 260 -3.05 21.66 -24.37
CA MET A 260 -3.80 22.70 -23.66
C MET A 260 -2.99 23.99 -23.50
N ALA A 261 -1.69 23.90 -23.18
CA ALA A 261 -0.83 25.07 -23.02
C ALA A 261 -0.70 25.87 -24.33
N ILE A 262 -0.59 25.18 -25.47
CA ILE A 262 -0.56 25.80 -26.80
C ILE A 262 -1.91 26.47 -27.09
N GLU A 263 -3.03 25.79 -26.81
CA GLU A 263 -4.38 26.34 -27.03
C GLU A 263 -4.61 27.62 -26.21
N ILE A 264 -4.22 27.62 -24.95
CA ILE A 264 -4.33 28.79 -24.06
C ILE A 264 -3.49 29.95 -24.60
N SER A 265 -2.26 29.68 -25.03
CA SER A 265 -1.38 30.70 -25.59
C SER A 265 -1.94 31.28 -26.89
N THR A 266 -2.48 30.43 -27.75
CA THR A 266 -3.09 30.84 -29.04
C THR A 266 -4.33 31.69 -28.81
N LYS A 267 -5.25 31.25 -27.92
CA LYS A 267 -6.43 32.02 -27.54
C LYS A 267 -6.07 33.35 -26.87
N SER A 268 -4.97 33.38 -26.11
CA SER A 268 -4.46 34.61 -25.50
C SER A 268 -4.03 35.62 -26.56
N ILE A 269 -3.22 35.18 -27.53
CA ILE A 269 -2.76 36.02 -28.65
C ILE A 269 -3.95 36.50 -29.49
N GLU A 270 -4.89 35.60 -29.80
CA GLU A 270 -6.10 35.93 -30.57
C GLU A 270 -6.95 36.97 -29.84
N ARG A 271 -7.21 36.77 -28.53
CA ARG A 271 -7.99 37.72 -27.72
C ARG A 271 -7.32 39.09 -27.67
N SER A 272 -5.99 39.15 -27.54
CA SER A 272 -5.26 40.42 -27.57
C SER A 272 -5.37 41.13 -28.92
N ALA A 273 -5.22 40.40 -30.04
CA ALA A 273 -5.36 40.97 -31.37
C ALA A 273 -6.79 41.47 -31.63
N GLN A 274 -7.80 40.71 -31.21
CA GLN A 274 -9.20 41.13 -31.30
C GLN A 274 -9.48 42.40 -30.49
N HIS A 275 -8.94 42.49 -29.26
CA HIS A 275 -9.08 43.70 -28.45
C HIS A 275 -8.41 44.92 -29.06
N GLU A 276 -7.24 44.73 -29.69
CA GLU A 276 -6.55 45.82 -30.39
C GLU A 276 -7.38 46.30 -31.59
N ALA A 277 -7.90 45.38 -32.40
CA ALA A 277 -8.78 45.70 -33.52
C ALA A 277 -10.07 46.41 -33.09
N GLN A 278 -10.70 45.96 -31.99
CA GLN A 278 -11.87 46.64 -31.44
C GLN A 278 -11.52 48.05 -30.95
N ARG A 279 -10.35 48.23 -30.32
CA ARG A 279 -9.90 49.54 -29.84
C ARG A 279 -9.65 50.50 -31.01
N THR A 280 -9.04 50.04 -32.10
CA THR A 280 -8.83 50.88 -33.29
C THR A 280 -10.15 51.22 -33.98
N GLU A 281 -11.08 50.27 -34.08
CA GLU A 281 -12.42 50.49 -34.62
C GLU A 281 -13.20 51.53 -33.80
N GLN A 282 -13.17 51.42 -32.47
CA GLN A 282 -13.85 52.39 -31.58
C GLN A 282 -13.26 53.79 -31.71
N LYS A 283 -11.92 53.92 -31.83
CA LYS A 283 -11.28 55.20 -32.09
C LYS A 283 -11.73 55.80 -33.42
N ALA A 284 -11.71 55.01 -34.49
CA ALA A 284 -12.14 55.45 -35.82
C ALA A 284 -13.61 55.89 -35.84
N LYS A 285 -14.50 55.16 -35.14
CA LYS A 285 -15.91 55.55 -34.99
C LYS A 285 -16.05 56.88 -34.23
N GLY A 286 -15.33 57.05 -33.12
CA GLY A 286 -15.35 58.30 -32.37
C GLY A 286 -14.83 59.50 -33.15
N GLU A 287 -13.80 59.31 -33.99
CA GLU A 287 -13.29 60.35 -34.89
C GLU A 287 -14.32 60.70 -35.97
N LEU A 288 -14.95 59.71 -36.60
CA LEU A 288 -15.99 59.92 -37.60
C LEU A 288 -17.20 60.69 -37.03
N GLU A 289 -17.67 60.31 -35.83
CA GLU A 289 -18.77 61.00 -35.16
C GLU A 289 -18.42 62.46 -34.85
N ARG A 290 -17.19 62.72 -34.36
CA ARG A 290 -16.72 64.10 -34.15
C ARG A 290 -16.67 64.89 -35.44
N GLN A 291 -16.18 64.30 -36.52
CA GLN A 291 -16.13 64.96 -37.82
C GLN A 291 -17.54 65.25 -38.35
N LYS A 292 -18.48 64.32 -38.14
CA LYS A 292 -19.89 64.52 -38.51
C LYS A 292 -20.53 65.67 -37.74
N LEU A 293 -20.34 65.73 -36.42
CA LEU A 293 -20.85 66.82 -35.59
C LEU A 293 -20.24 68.17 -35.98
N GLN A 294 -18.95 68.19 -36.34
CA GLN A 294 -18.29 69.41 -36.82
C GLN A 294 -18.88 69.87 -38.16
N ASN A 295 -19.07 68.95 -39.10
CA ASN A 295 -19.72 69.26 -40.38
C ASN A 295 -21.17 69.74 -40.18
N GLU A 296 -21.94 69.12 -39.28
CA GLU A 296 -23.31 69.55 -38.94
C GLU A 296 -23.33 70.94 -38.31
N LYS A 297 -22.37 71.22 -37.42
CA LYS A 297 -22.21 72.55 -36.82
C LYS A 297 -21.93 73.62 -37.89
N GLU A 298 -20.98 73.38 -38.78
CA GLU A 298 -20.64 74.30 -39.87
C GLU A 298 -21.83 74.50 -40.83
N ALA A 299 -22.58 73.44 -41.12
CA ALA A 299 -23.79 73.52 -41.94
C ALA A 299 -24.89 74.36 -41.27
N GLU A 300 -25.09 74.22 -39.95
CA GLU A 300 -26.07 75.03 -39.21
C GLU A 300 -25.61 76.50 -39.05
N GLU A 301 -24.31 76.77 -38.92
CA GLU A 301 -23.77 78.13 -38.96
C GLU A 301 -24.06 78.81 -40.31
N ALA A 302 -23.74 78.14 -41.43
CA ALA A 302 -24.05 78.65 -42.78
C ALA A 302 -25.56 78.82 -43.01
N ARG A 303 -26.38 77.91 -42.45
CA ARG A 303 -27.85 77.99 -42.53
C ARG A 303 -28.38 79.22 -41.79
N LYS A 304 -27.81 79.54 -40.62
CA LYS A 304 -28.16 80.75 -39.87
C LYS A 304 -27.86 82.01 -40.69
N GLU A 305 -26.69 82.10 -41.31
CA GLU A 305 -26.34 83.24 -42.17
C GLU A 305 -27.31 83.39 -43.36
N LEU A 306 -27.67 82.27 -44.00
CA LEU A 306 -28.64 82.27 -45.09
C LEU A 306 -30.01 82.76 -44.63
N LEU A 307 -30.48 82.33 -43.46
CA LEU A 307 -31.75 82.79 -42.88
C LEU A 307 -31.74 84.28 -42.55
N GLU A 308 -30.62 84.81 -42.04
CA GLU A 308 -30.47 86.25 -41.80
C GLU A 308 -30.57 87.05 -43.10
N LEU A 309 -29.86 86.62 -44.16
CA LEU A 309 -29.94 87.25 -45.48
C LEU A 309 -31.33 87.15 -46.09
N GLN A 310 -32.02 86.00 -45.95
CA GLN A 310 -33.40 85.82 -46.40
C GLN A 310 -34.37 86.75 -45.66
N ALA A 311 -34.22 86.92 -44.35
CA ALA A 311 -35.05 87.83 -43.57
C ALA A 311 -34.86 89.29 -44.01
N VAL A 312 -33.61 89.70 -44.26
CA VAL A 312 -33.30 91.03 -44.82
C VAL A 312 -33.91 91.19 -46.22
N ALA A 313 -33.74 90.19 -47.09
CA ALA A 313 -34.31 90.22 -48.44
C ALA A 313 -35.84 90.31 -48.42
N ALA A 314 -36.51 89.52 -47.57
CA ALA A 314 -37.96 89.57 -47.39
C ALA A 314 -38.44 90.93 -46.84
N ALA A 315 -37.68 91.55 -45.92
CA ALA A 315 -37.99 92.90 -45.43
C ALA A 315 -37.85 93.96 -46.53
N VAL A 316 -36.80 93.87 -47.36
CA VAL A 316 -36.62 94.76 -48.53
C VAL A 316 -37.73 94.54 -49.57
N GLU A 317 -38.12 93.29 -49.83
CA GLU A 317 -39.20 92.96 -50.74
C GLU A 317 -40.54 93.51 -50.23
N SER A 318 -40.87 93.31 -48.95
CA SER A 318 -42.10 93.82 -48.34
C SER A 318 -42.17 95.35 -48.33
N THR A 319 -41.07 96.02 -47.96
CA THR A 319 -40.99 97.49 -48.04
C THR A 319 -41.03 98.00 -49.48
N GLY A 320 -40.42 97.27 -50.42
CA GLY A 320 -40.49 97.54 -51.85
C GLY A 320 -41.92 97.44 -52.40
N GLN A 321 -42.65 96.38 -52.06
CA GLN A 321 -44.06 96.18 -52.41
C GLN A 321 -44.93 97.31 -51.82
N ALA A 322 -44.80 97.59 -50.51
CA ALA A 322 -45.56 98.65 -49.86
C ALA A 322 -45.28 100.04 -50.48
N LYS A 323 -44.03 100.34 -50.85
CA LYS A 323 -43.65 101.59 -51.52
C LYS A 323 -44.17 101.66 -52.95
N ALA A 324 -44.14 100.55 -53.70
CA ALA A 324 -44.68 100.46 -55.04
C ALA A 324 -46.21 100.65 -55.04
N GLU A 325 -46.93 100.00 -54.13
CA GLU A 325 -48.37 100.19 -53.94
C GLU A 325 -48.72 101.64 -53.56
N ALA A 326 -47.95 102.26 -52.66
CA ALA A 326 -48.13 103.66 -52.28
C ALA A 326 -47.89 104.65 -53.44
N GLN A 327 -47.01 104.32 -54.40
CA GLN A 327 -46.78 105.13 -55.60
C GLN A 327 -47.86 104.94 -56.68
N VAL A 328 -48.53 103.79 -56.73
CA VAL A 328 -49.62 103.51 -57.69
C VAL A 328 -50.92 104.25 -57.33
N ILE A 329 -51.11 104.64 -56.07
CA ILE A 329 -52.32 105.33 -55.57
C ILE A 329 -52.25 106.87 -55.79
N ARG A 330 -51.22 107.40 -56.44
CA ARG A 330 -50.96 108.84 -56.61
C ARG A 330 -51.18 109.33 -58.05
#